data_AF-C6SMK0-F1
#
_entry.id   AF-C6SMK0-F1
#
_cell.length_a   1.000
_cell.length_b   1.000
_cell.length_c   1.000
_cell.angle_alpha   90.00
_cell.angle_beta   90.00
_cell.angle_gamma   90.00
#
_symmetry.space_group_name_H-M   'P 1'
#
loop_
_entity.id
_entity.type
_entity.pdbx_description
1 polymer ?
#
loop_
_entity_poly.entity_id
_entity_poly.type
_entity_poly.pdbx_seq_one_letter_code
_entity_poly.pdbx_strand_id
1 'polypeptide(L)'
;MVWVAYAIVFFGTIAKRKIKHIYVANWFYGGFILAVALLHIVNNISIPAGLMKSYPVYSGAIDAMVQWWYGHNAVGFFLTAGFLGMMYYFVPKQAARPVYSYRLSVVHFWALIFTYMWAGPHHLHYTALPDWTQSLGMVLSLILFAPSWGGMINGIMTLSGAWDKLRTDPILKFLIVSLSFYGMSTFEGPMMSIKTVNALSHYTDWTVAHVHAGALGWVGFVTIGSVYYMIPRLFGKEQMHSTKLVEAHFWIATIGVVLYIAAMWIAGVMQGLMWSSLNDDGTLTYSFVESVKRTMPYYVIRFAGGLLYLSGMCIMAYNVYRTAIGGKAVDAEIPAVSQTQHH
;
A
#
# COMPACT_ATOMS: atom_id res chain seq x y z
N MET A 1 -3.58 14.27 18.95
CA MET A 1 -3.76 13.61 20.27
C MET A 1 -3.81 12.09 20.16
N VAL A 2 -4.78 11.51 19.43
CA VAL A 2 -4.92 10.04 19.27
C VAL A 2 -3.64 9.37 18.76
N TRP A 3 -2.99 9.96 17.75
CA TRP A 3 -1.72 9.44 17.21
C TRP A 3 -0.57 9.44 18.21
N VAL A 4 -0.52 10.44 19.10
CA VAL A 4 0.50 10.52 20.15
C VAL A 4 0.28 9.43 21.19
N ALA A 5 -0.96 9.18 21.59
CA ALA A 5 -1.30 8.07 22.46
C ALA A 5 -0.91 6.72 21.82
N TYR A 6 -1.21 6.53 20.53
CA TYR A 6 -0.79 5.34 19.79
C TYR A 6 0.73 5.17 19.76
N ALA A 7 1.49 6.24 19.51
CA ALA A 7 2.95 6.20 19.53
C ALA A 7 3.48 5.79 20.91
N ILE A 8 2.94 6.36 22.00
CA ILE A 8 3.34 6.00 23.37
C ILE A 8 3.07 4.51 23.65
N VAL A 9 1.90 3.99 23.25
CA VAL A 9 1.56 2.58 23.43
C VAL A 9 2.54 1.68 22.66
N PHE A 10 2.80 1.99 21.39
CA PHE A 10 3.68 1.19 20.54
C PHE A 10 5.13 1.21 21.02
N PHE A 11 5.73 2.40 21.18
CA PHE A 11 7.12 2.52 21.63
C PHE A 11 7.30 2.10 23.09
N GLY A 12 6.31 2.32 23.95
CA GLY A 12 6.30 1.80 25.32
C GLY A 12 6.30 0.26 25.35
N THR A 13 5.60 -0.39 24.42
CA THR A 13 5.64 -1.86 24.27
C THR A 13 7.03 -2.33 23.83
N ILE A 14 7.68 -1.63 22.89
CA ILE A 14 9.06 -1.93 22.48
C ILE A 14 10.06 -1.72 23.63
N ALA A 15 9.86 -0.69 24.46
CA ALA A 15 10.71 -0.38 25.60
C ALA A 15 10.68 -1.50 26.66
N LYS A 16 9.52 -2.14 26.85
CA LYS A 16 9.31 -3.24 27.80
C LYS A 16 9.56 -4.64 27.20
N ARG A 17 10.18 -4.74 26.03
CA ARG A 17 10.43 -6.03 25.36
C ARG A 17 11.36 -6.93 26.20
N LYS A 18 11.21 -8.25 26.04
CA LYS A 18 12.08 -9.25 26.69
C LYS A 18 13.31 -9.62 25.87
N ILE A 19 13.23 -9.54 24.53
CA ILE A 19 14.33 -9.87 23.62
C ILE A 19 15.19 -8.63 23.33
N LYS A 20 16.53 -8.79 23.32
CA LYS A 20 17.46 -7.68 23.09
C LYS A 20 17.23 -7.00 21.74
N HIS A 21 17.07 -7.79 20.67
CA HIS A 21 16.84 -7.28 19.32
C HIS A 21 15.38 -6.86 19.10
N ILE A 22 15.20 -5.78 18.34
CA ILE A 22 13.88 -5.35 17.85
C ILE A 22 13.69 -5.96 16.47
N TYR A 23 12.60 -6.68 16.28
CA TYR A 23 12.28 -7.31 15.00
C TYR A 23 12.01 -6.29 13.90
N VAL A 24 12.39 -6.60 12.66
CA VAL A 24 12.33 -5.69 11.50
C VAL A 24 10.93 -5.14 11.25
N ALA A 25 9.88 -5.93 11.49
CA ALA A 25 8.50 -5.45 11.39
C ALA A 25 8.27 -4.18 12.24
N ASN A 26 8.88 -4.12 13.42
CA ASN A 26 8.76 -2.99 14.33
C ASN A 26 9.60 -1.78 13.89
N TRP A 27 10.64 -1.97 13.06
CA TRP A 27 11.35 -0.85 12.45
C TRP A 27 10.43 -0.14 11.46
N PHE A 28 9.73 -0.92 10.63
CA PHE A 28 8.74 -0.40 9.70
C PHE A 28 7.57 0.29 10.40
N TYR A 29 6.97 -0.34 11.42
CA TYR A 29 5.93 0.31 12.22
C TYR A 29 6.43 1.56 12.94
N GLY A 30 7.64 1.53 13.51
CA GLY A 30 8.22 2.70 14.17
C GLY A 30 8.45 3.87 13.19
N GLY A 31 9.03 3.59 12.03
CA GLY A 31 9.22 4.58 10.96
C GLY A 31 7.89 5.14 10.46
N PHE A 32 6.90 4.28 10.24
CA PHE A 32 5.52 4.65 9.93
C PHE A 32 4.92 5.62 10.95
N ILE A 33 4.95 5.27 12.23
CA ILE A 33 4.34 6.06 13.30
C ILE A 33 4.97 7.45 13.39
N LEU A 34 6.30 7.53 13.34
CA LEU A 34 7.02 8.79 13.47
C LEU A 34 6.84 9.67 12.24
N ALA A 35 6.97 9.10 11.04
CA ALA A 35 6.83 9.86 9.81
C ALA A 35 5.40 10.39 9.65
N VAL A 36 4.36 9.56 9.85
CA VAL A 36 2.97 10.02 9.73
C VAL A 36 2.64 11.13 10.74
N ALA A 37 3.18 11.08 11.96
CA ALA A 37 3.03 12.16 12.92
C ALA A 37 3.61 13.49 12.39
N LEU A 38 4.84 13.44 11.88
CA LEU A 38 5.52 14.60 11.28
C LEU A 38 4.75 15.15 10.08
N LEU A 39 4.38 14.27 9.14
CA LEU A 39 3.66 14.60 7.92
C LEU A 39 2.33 15.28 8.24
N HIS A 40 1.53 14.69 9.14
CA HIS A 40 0.24 15.22 9.53
C HIS A 40 0.35 16.60 10.18
N ILE A 41 1.35 16.81 11.05
CA ILE A 41 1.53 18.11 11.70
C ILE A 41 1.90 19.18 10.67
N VAL A 42 2.92 18.92 9.83
CA VAL A 42 3.46 19.93 8.90
C VAL A 42 2.46 20.29 7.81
N ASN A 43 1.76 19.31 7.23
CA ASN A 43 0.79 19.58 6.16
C ASN A 43 -0.45 20.34 6.66
N ASN A 44 -0.85 20.12 7.91
CA ASN A 44 -2.09 20.65 8.45
C ASN A 44 -1.90 21.95 9.25
N ILE A 45 -0.72 22.58 9.19
CA ILE A 45 -0.51 23.92 9.75
C ILE A 45 -1.44 24.88 9.00
N SER A 46 -2.43 25.40 9.72
CA SER A 46 -3.48 26.23 9.16
C SER A 46 -3.98 27.24 10.19
N ILE A 47 -4.44 28.39 9.69
CA ILE A 47 -5.03 29.45 10.51
C ILE A 47 -6.55 29.17 10.61
N PRO A 48 -7.10 28.97 11.83
CA PRO A 48 -8.53 28.78 12.01
C PRO A 48 -9.31 30.05 11.63
N ALA A 49 -10.35 29.88 10.81
CA ALA A 49 -11.30 30.93 10.42
C ALA A 49 -12.73 30.66 10.95
N GLY A 50 -12.90 29.60 11.73
CA GLY A 50 -14.14 29.19 12.38
C GLY A 50 -13.96 27.83 13.07
N LEU A 51 -15.03 27.28 13.65
CA LEU A 51 -14.97 26.00 14.36
C LEU A 51 -14.57 24.81 13.47
N MET A 52 -15.01 24.83 12.20
CA MET A 52 -14.76 23.76 11.22
C MET A 52 -14.15 24.29 9.92
N LYS A 53 -13.52 25.48 9.98
CA LYS A 53 -12.90 26.12 8.83
C LYS A 53 -11.51 26.63 9.19
N SER A 54 -10.54 26.32 8.35
CA SER A 54 -9.20 26.90 8.40
C SER A 54 -8.67 27.13 6.99
N TYR A 55 -7.59 27.91 6.91
CA TYR A 55 -6.83 28.14 5.69
C TYR A 55 -5.38 27.68 5.89
N PRO A 56 -4.80 26.91 4.95
CA PRO A 56 -3.39 26.51 5.03
C PRO A 56 -2.47 27.73 5.16
N VAL A 57 -1.36 27.58 5.88
CA VAL A 57 -0.34 28.64 5.95
C VAL A 57 0.50 28.76 4.68
N TYR A 58 0.49 27.74 3.84
CA TYR A 58 1.19 27.70 2.56
C TYR A 58 0.26 28.17 1.42
N SER A 59 0.85 28.55 0.28
CA SER A 59 0.08 28.87 -0.93
C SER A 59 0.82 28.46 -2.21
N GLY A 60 0.09 28.28 -3.31
CA GLY A 60 0.66 28.07 -4.64
C GLY A 60 1.59 26.87 -4.74
N ALA A 61 2.75 27.04 -5.38
CA ALA A 61 3.72 25.96 -5.58
C ALA A 61 4.30 25.41 -4.26
N ILE A 62 4.40 26.24 -3.22
CA ILE A 62 4.87 25.80 -1.90
C ILE A 62 3.82 24.89 -1.25
N ASP A 63 2.55 25.28 -1.29
CA ASP A 63 1.45 24.45 -0.79
C ASP A 63 1.37 23.14 -1.55
N ALA A 64 1.49 23.18 -2.88
CA ALA A 64 1.53 21.98 -3.71
C ALA A 64 2.67 21.02 -3.29
N MET A 65 3.87 21.55 -3.03
CA MET A 65 4.99 20.73 -2.58
C MET A 65 4.73 20.13 -1.19
N VAL A 66 4.29 20.93 -0.21
CA VAL A 66 3.97 20.40 1.13
C VAL A 66 2.86 19.34 1.03
N GLN A 67 1.83 19.62 0.23
CA GLN A 67 0.71 18.72 -0.02
C GLN A 67 1.13 17.39 -0.62
N TRP A 68 2.05 17.36 -1.59
CA TRP A 68 2.49 16.11 -2.21
C TRP A 68 3.67 15.44 -1.53
N TRP A 69 4.48 16.20 -0.80
CA TRP A 69 5.36 15.63 0.22
C TRP A 69 4.54 14.87 1.26
N TYR A 70 3.45 15.45 1.76
CA TYR A 70 2.50 14.76 2.62
C TYR A 70 1.81 13.59 1.90
N GLY A 71 1.17 13.84 0.77
CA GLY A 71 0.31 12.87 0.08
C GLY A 71 1.07 11.62 -0.35
N HIS A 72 2.28 11.79 -0.91
CA HIS A 72 3.11 10.67 -1.28
C HIS A 72 3.64 9.92 -0.07
N ASN A 73 4.11 10.61 0.97
CA ASN A 73 4.60 9.94 2.17
C ASN A 73 3.48 9.37 3.03
N ALA A 74 2.23 9.81 2.87
CA ALA A 74 1.07 9.13 3.44
C ALA A 74 0.97 7.73 2.82
N VAL A 75 1.04 7.58 1.49
CA VAL A 75 1.07 6.24 0.89
C VAL A 75 2.38 5.49 1.19
N GLY A 76 3.51 6.19 1.30
CA GLY A 76 4.81 5.59 1.57
C GLY A 76 5.01 5.06 2.98
N PHE A 77 4.56 5.78 3.98
CA PHE A 77 4.72 5.37 5.37
C PHE A 77 3.46 4.68 5.89
N PHE A 78 2.27 5.25 5.63
CA PHE A 78 1.03 4.64 6.08
C PHE A 78 0.72 3.37 5.31
N LEU A 79 0.70 3.42 3.96
CA LEU A 79 0.24 2.29 3.12
C LEU A 79 1.37 1.36 2.64
N THR A 80 2.63 1.76 2.75
CA THR A 80 3.78 0.92 2.40
C THR A 80 4.54 0.49 3.64
N ALA A 81 5.17 1.40 4.40
CA ALA A 81 5.99 1.01 5.56
C ALA A 81 5.17 0.24 6.61
N GLY A 82 4.02 0.75 7.06
CA GLY A 82 3.17 0.05 8.02
C GLY A 82 2.75 -1.35 7.56
N PHE A 83 2.45 -1.50 6.26
CA PHE A 83 1.99 -2.76 5.66
C PHE A 83 3.16 -3.72 5.37
N LEU A 84 4.37 -3.22 5.14
CA LEU A 84 5.58 -4.02 5.16
C LEU A 84 5.83 -4.57 6.58
N GLY A 85 5.49 -3.81 7.62
CA GLY A 85 5.45 -4.31 9.00
C GLY A 85 4.51 -5.50 9.17
N MET A 86 3.30 -5.44 8.60
CA MET A 86 2.38 -6.59 8.54
C MET A 86 3.01 -7.76 7.79
N MET A 87 3.53 -7.53 6.59
CA MET A 87 4.16 -8.57 5.77
C MET A 87 5.28 -9.30 6.52
N TYR A 88 6.19 -8.55 7.15
CA TYR A 88 7.31 -9.11 7.90
C TYR A 88 6.88 -9.98 9.08
N TYR A 89 5.68 -9.80 9.62
CA TYR A 89 5.15 -10.67 10.65
C TYR A 89 4.35 -11.84 10.05
N PHE A 90 3.36 -11.55 9.23
CA PHE A 90 2.35 -12.53 8.82
C PHE A 90 2.83 -13.50 7.74
N VAL A 91 3.69 -13.07 6.79
CA VAL A 91 4.23 -13.97 5.77
C VAL A 91 5.06 -15.11 6.37
N PRO A 92 6.15 -14.85 7.13
CA PRO A 92 6.94 -15.95 7.71
C PRO A 92 6.12 -16.78 8.70
N LYS A 93 5.19 -16.16 9.45
CA LYS A 93 4.33 -16.86 10.40
C LYS A 93 3.34 -17.81 9.73
N GLN A 94 2.68 -17.41 8.64
CA GLN A 94 1.76 -18.29 7.93
C GLN A 94 2.50 -19.32 7.08
N ALA A 95 3.62 -18.94 6.45
CA ALA A 95 4.46 -19.86 5.70
C ALA A 95 5.17 -20.89 6.59
N ALA A 96 5.32 -20.61 7.90
CA ALA A 96 6.18 -21.34 8.83
C ALA A 96 7.62 -21.47 8.29
N ARG A 97 8.15 -20.36 7.81
CA ARG A 97 9.50 -20.26 7.23
C ARG A 97 10.25 -19.08 7.87
N PRO A 98 11.59 -19.19 8.04
CA PRO A 98 12.38 -18.04 8.43
C PRO A 98 12.35 -16.98 7.33
N VAL A 99 12.47 -15.70 7.71
CA VAL A 99 12.63 -14.62 6.74
C VAL A 99 13.87 -14.87 5.90
N TYR A 100 13.73 -14.68 4.58
CA TYR A 100 14.76 -15.01 3.61
C TYR A 100 16.11 -14.32 3.87
N SER A 101 16.15 -12.99 3.97
CA SER A 101 17.40 -12.25 4.11
C SER A 101 17.30 -11.08 5.09
N TYR A 102 17.97 -11.22 6.24
CA TYR A 102 18.11 -10.12 7.20
C TYR A 102 18.95 -8.95 6.65
N ARG A 103 19.99 -9.23 5.85
CA ARG A 103 20.79 -8.15 5.23
C ARG A 103 19.94 -7.32 4.29
N LEU A 104 19.07 -7.98 3.50
CA LEU A 104 18.11 -7.29 2.67
C LEU A 104 17.12 -6.48 3.51
N SER A 105 16.65 -7.02 4.64
CA SER A 105 15.83 -6.29 5.63
C SER A 105 16.47 -4.99 6.13
N VAL A 106 17.78 -4.97 6.35
CA VAL A 106 18.49 -3.75 6.76
C VAL A 106 18.58 -2.76 5.60
N VAL A 107 19.08 -3.20 4.44
CA VAL A 107 19.32 -2.31 3.29
C VAL A 107 18.02 -1.71 2.80
N HIS A 108 17.00 -2.53 2.58
CA HIS A 108 15.75 -2.04 2.01
C HIS A 108 14.98 -1.16 3.00
N PHE A 109 15.06 -1.40 4.33
CA PHE A 109 14.43 -0.53 5.31
C PHE A 109 15.01 0.89 5.27
N TRP A 110 16.33 1.02 5.41
CA TRP A 110 16.97 2.33 5.47
C TRP A 110 16.88 3.08 4.14
N ALA A 111 17.13 2.38 3.03
CA ALA A 111 17.01 2.99 1.71
C ALA A 111 15.57 3.42 1.42
N LEU A 112 14.55 2.61 1.77
CA LEU A 112 13.15 2.95 1.55
C LEU A 112 12.74 4.17 2.39
N ILE A 113 12.98 4.15 3.70
CA ILE A 113 12.56 5.22 4.61
C ILE A 113 13.23 6.56 4.24
N PHE A 114 14.49 6.54 3.80
CA PHE A 114 15.17 7.74 3.34
C PHE A 114 14.62 8.24 2.00
N THR A 115 14.54 7.37 0.99
CA THR A 115 14.21 7.79 -0.39
C THR A 115 12.75 8.20 -0.55
N TYR A 116 11.80 7.55 0.14
CA TYR A 116 10.38 7.88 0.04
C TYR A 116 10.09 9.36 0.34
N MET A 117 10.85 9.94 1.28
CA MET A 117 10.66 11.33 1.73
C MET A 117 10.84 12.35 0.61
N TRP A 118 11.49 11.98 -0.49
CA TRP A 118 11.82 12.86 -1.60
C TRP A 118 10.92 12.71 -2.82
N ALA A 119 10.09 11.66 -2.88
CA ALA A 119 9.35 11.32 -4.09
C ALA A 119 8.09 12.19 -4.30
N GLY A 120 7.74 13.07 -3.36
CA GLY A 120 6.59 13.99 -3.47
C GLY A 120 6.46 14.74 -4.81
N PRO A 121 7.53 15.39 -5.34
CA PRO A 121 7.45 16.17 -6.57
C PRO A 121 7.07 15.39 -7.84
N HIS A 122 7.06 14.04 -7.82
CA HIS A 122 6.60 13.26 -8.97
C HIS A 122 5.10 13.40 -9.28
N HIS A 123 4.35 13.98 -8.35
CA HIS A 123 2.95 14.35 -8.53
C HIS A 123 2.78 15.72 -9.19
N LEU A 124 3.89 16.43 -9.42
CA LEU A 124 3.91 17.83 -9.82
C LEU A 124 4.77 18.07 -11.06
N HIS A 125 4.94 17.03 -11.90
CA HIS A 125 5.65 17.17 -13.16
C HIS A 125 4.90 18.08 -14.13
N TYR A 126 5.64 18.93 -14.83
CA TYR A 126 5.10 19.92 -15.77
C TYR A 126 4.04 20.85 -15.16
N THR A 127 4.14 21.12 -13.86
CA THR A 127 3.32 22.12 -13.16
C THR A 127 4.11 23.40 -12.88
N ALA A 128 3.52 24.35 -12.14
CA ALA A 128 4.19 25.57 -11.68
C ALA A 128 5.32 25.32 -10.65
N LEU A 129 5.53 24.09 -10.21
CA LEU A 129 6.62 23.73 -9.30
C LEU A 129 7.99 23.87 -10.01
N PRO A 130 9.05 24.43 -9.39
CA PRO A 130 10.34 24.61 -10.04
C PRO A 130 10.95 23.31 -10.60
N ASP A 131 11.52 23.36 -11.79
CA ASP A 131 12.00 22.17 -12.52
C ASP A 131 13.01 21.32 -11.76
N TRP A 132 13.89 21.94 -10.97
CA TRP A 132 14.89 21.22 -10.17
C TRP A 132 14.25 20.30 -9.12
N THR A 133 13.14 20.74 -8.50
CA THR A 133 12.41 19.92 -7.52
C THR A 133 11.71 18.75 -8.20
N GLN A 134 11.14 18.98 -9.38
CA GLN A 134 10.51 17.93 -10.18
C GLN A 134 11.55 16.87 -10.56
N SER A 135 12.72 17.28 -11.05
CA SER A 135 13.80 16.36 -11.42
C SER A 135 14.34 15.58 -10.23
N LEU A 136 14.44 16.21 -9.04
CA LEU A 136 14.83 15.53 -7.82
C LEU A 136 13.82 14.45 -7.42
N GLY A 137 12.51 14.77 -7.48
CA GLY A 137 11.44 13.80 -7.25
C GLY A 137 11.49 12.62 -8.21
N MET A 138 11.66 12.89 -9.52
CA MET A 138 11.81 11.84 -10.53
C MET A 138 13.00 10.92 -10.24
N VAL A 139 14.19 11.47 -10.01
CA VAL A 139 15.40 10.67 -9.77
C VAL A 139 15.25 9.81 -8.52
N LEU A 140 14.74 10.37 -7.43
CA LEU A 140 14.60 9.62 -6.18
C LEU A 140 13.43 8.62 -6.21
N SER A 141 12.38 8.88 -6.98
CA SER A 141 11.35 7.88 -7.29
C SER A 141 11.91 6.70 -8.12
N LEU A 142 12.83 6.94 -9.05
CA LEU A 142 13.52 5.87 -9.77
C LEU A 142 14.44 5.05 -8.85
N ILE A 143 15.18 5.70 -7.95
CA ILE A 143 16.00 4.98 -6.95
C ILE A 143 15.10 4.18 -6.00
N LEU A 144 13.93 4.71 -5.62
CA LEU A 144 12.97 4.07 -4.71
C LEU A 144 12.46 2.71 -5.23
N PHE A 145 12.58 2.42 -6.53
CA PHE A 145 12.30 1.10 -7.10
C PHE A 145 13.06 -0.02 -6.37
N ALA A 146 14.38 0.11 -6.22
CA ALA A 146 15.22 -0.94 -5.66
C ALA A 146 14.88 -1.32 -4.21
N PRO A 147 14.79 -0.38 -3.24
CA PRO A 147 14.42 -0.74 -1.87
C PRO A 147 12.95 -1.16 -1.74
N SER A 148 12.06 -0.67 -2.60
CA SER A 148 10.67 -1.14 -2.64
C SER A 148 10.62 -2.63 -3.01
N TRP A 149 11.29 -3.03 -4.09
CA TRP A 149 11.39 -4.43 -4.51
C TRP A 149 12.18 -5.29 -3.52
N GLY A 150 13.11 -4.72 -2.76
CA GLY A 150 13.73 -5.41 -1.64
C GLY A 150 12.70 -5.98 -0.66
N GLY A 151 11.59 -5.27 -0.41
CA GLY A 151 10.48 -5.77 0.41
C GLY A 151 9.72 -6.93 -0.24
N MET A 152 9.40 -6.82 -1.54
CA MET A 152 8.75 -7.88 -2.31
C MET A 152 9.60 -9.14 -2.33
N ILE A 153 10.88 -9.02 -2.69
CA ILE A 153 11.82 -10.13 -2.78
C ILE A 153 11.95 -10.82 -1.43
N ASN A 154 12.11 -10.07 -0.34
CA ASN A 154 12.23 -10.68 0.99
C ASN A 154 10.96 -11.43 1.40
N GLY A 155 9.79 -10.88 1.10
CA GLY A 155 8.50 -11.53 1.37
C GLY A 155 8.28 -12.78 0.52
N ILE A 156 8.50 -12.71 -0.80
CA ILE A 156 8.25 -13.84 -1.72
C ILE A 156 9.31 -14.94 -1.52
N MET A 157 10.59 -14.59 -1.41
CA MET A 157 11.65 -15.59 -1.23
C MET A 157 11.58 -16.28 0.14
N THR A 158 10.89 -15.71 1.13
CA THR A 158 10.57 -16.39 2.40
C THR A 158 9.70 -17.62 2.16
N LEU A 159 8.94 -17.67 1.06
CA LEU A 159 8.13 -18.84 0.68
C LEU A 159 8.94 -19.91 -0.06
N SER A 160 10.21 -19.68 -0.40
CA SER A 160 11.02 -20.64 -1.14
C SER A 160 11.05 -22.01 -0.44
N GLY A 161 10.67 -23.05 -1.18
CA GLY A 161 10.49 -24.41 -0.67
C GLY A 161 9.15 -24.69 0.04
N ALA A 162 8.22 -23.74 0.08
CA ALA A 162 6.85 -23.90 0.60
C ALA A 162 5.78 -23.43 -0.40
N TRP A 163 6.13 -23.36 -1.69
CA TRP A 163 5.22 -22.96 -2.78
C TRP A 163 4.01 -23.87 -2.93
N ASP A 164 4.14 -25.15 -2.55
CA ASP A 164 3.06 -26.12 -2.50
C ASP A 164 1.91 -25.68 -1.59
N LYS A 165 2.20 -24.94 -0.52
CA LYS A 165 1.18 -24.39 0.39
C LYS A 165 0.22 -23.41 -0.29
N LEU A 166 0.62 -22.76 -1.38
CA LEU A 166 -0.29 -21.89 -2.13
C LEU A 166 -1.47 -22.65 -2.72
N ARG A 167 -1.39 -23.97 -2.89
CA ARG A 167 -2.51 -24.77 -3.39
C ARG A 167 -3.56 -25.02 -2.30
N THR A 168 -3.14 -25.06 -1.03
CA THR A 168 -3.96 -25.52 0.10
C THR A 168 -4.33 -24.42 1.08
N ASP A 169 -3.55 -23.33 1.15
CA ASP A 169 -3.72 -22.25 2.12
C ASP A 169 -4.15 -20.94 1.44
N PRO A 170 -5.44 -20.57 1.50
CA PRO A 170 -5.93 -19.35 0.87
C PRO A 170 -5.50 -18.08 1.61
N ILE A 171 -5.10 -18.15 2.89
CA ILE A 171 -4.54 -16.99 3.60
C ILE A 171 -3.18 -16.65 2.99
N LEU A 172 -2.37 -17.66 2.71
CA LEU A 172 -1.08 -17.47 2.05
C LEU A 172 -1.22 -16.99 0.61
N LYS A 173 -2.28 -17.41 -0.12
CA LYS A 173 -2.62 -16.84 -1.43
C LYS A 173 -2.79 -15.31 -1.34
N PHE A 174 -3.58 -14.81 -0.39
CA PHE A 174 -3.73 -13.37 -0.16
C PHE A 174 -2.39 -12.69 0.09
N LEU A 175 -1.59 -13.20 1.03
CA LEU A 175 -0.32 -12.57 1.42
C LEU A 175 0.69 -12.51 0.25
N ILE A 176 0.74 -13.54 -0.59
CA ILE A 176 1.71 -13.61 -1.69
C ILE A 176 1.24 -12.82 -2.92
N VAL A 177 -0.05 -12.92 -3.27
CA VAL A 177 -0.62 -12.09 -4.36
C VAL A 177 -0.59 -10.61 -3.98
N SER A 178 -0.72 -10.31 -2.69
CA SER A 178 -0.47 -8.97 -2.15
C SER A 178 0.93 -8.47 -2.50
N LEU A 179 1.96 -9.29 -2.28
CA LEU A 179 3.34 -8.93 -2.63
C LEU A 179 3.55 -8.78 -4.14
N SER A 180 2.82 -9.54 -4.96
CA SER A 180 2.83 -9.36 -6.41
C SER A 180 2.28 -7.99 -6.83
N PHE A 181 1.12 -7.56 -6.28
CA PHE A 181 0.57 -6.23 -6.55
C PHE A 181 1.44 -5.12 -5.96
N TYR A 182 2.08 -5.34 -4.83
CA TYR A 182 3.07 -4.43 -4.27
C TYR A 182 4.27 -4.26 -5.21
N GLY A 183 4.86 -5.35 -5.68
CA GLY A 183 5.96 -5.31 -6.66
C GLY A 183 5.57 -4.61 -7.96
N MET A 184 4.39 -4.94 -8.47
CA MET A 184 3.85 -4.35 -9.70
C MET A 184 3.58 -2.84 -9.55
N SER A 185 2.91 -2.40 -8.49
CA SER A 185 2.65 -0.97 -8.25
C SER A 185 3.92 -0.19 -7.89
N THR A 186 4.86 -0.79 -7.16
CA THR A 186 6.18 -0.17 -6.86
C THR A 186 7.18 -0.26 -8.01
N PHE A 187 6.83 -0.92 -9.10
CA PHE A 187 7.49 -0.77 -10.40
C PHE A 187 6.80 0.31 -11.24
N GLU A 188 5.47 0.27 -11.33
CA GLU A 188 4.67 1.23 -12.09
C GLU A 188 4.86 2.67 -11.58
N GLY A 189 4.90 2.89 -10.27
CA GLY A 189 5.10 4.22 -9.67
C GLY A 189 6.38 4.90 -10.16
N PRO A 190 7.57 4.27 -10.01
CA PRO A 190 8.81 4.77 -10.61
C PRO A 190 8.70 5.03 -12.12
N MET A 191 8.03 4.17 -12.89
CA MET A 191 7.83 4.42 -14.32
C MET A 191 6.99 5.67 -14.57
N MET A 192 5.89 5.84 -13.84
CA MET A 192 5.03 7.04 -13.91
C MET A 192 5.69 8.31 -13.35
N SER A 193 6.77 8.18 -12.57
CA SER A 193 7.58 9.31 -12.09
C SER A 193 8.58 9.83 -13.14
N ILE A 194 8.76 9.11 -14.26
CA ILE A 194 9.54 9.62 -15.38
C ILE A 194 8.72 10.73 -16.04
N LYS A 195 9.26 11.95 -16.14
CA LYS A 195 8.54 13.12 -16.69
C LYS A 195 7.79 12.78 -17.98
N THR A 196 8.43 12.14 -18.96
CA THR A 196 7.80 11.77 -20.24
C THR A 196 6.61 10.81 -20.10
N VAL A 197 6.68 9.85 -19.16
CA VAL A 197 5.55 8.95 -18.88
C VAL A 197 4.45 9.71 -18.14
N ASN A 198 4.83 10.57 -17.20
CA ASN A 198 3.91 11.42 -16.46
C ASN A 198 3.14 12.37 -17.38
N ALA A 199 3.77 12.90 -18.44
CA ALA A 199 3.09 13.74 -19.43
C ALA A 199 1.88 13.04 -20.08
N LEU A 200 1.85 11.70 -20.09
CA LEU A 200 0.69 10.91 -20.54
C LEU A 200 -0.21 10.46 -19.37
N SER A 201 0.38 10.08 -18.24
CA SER A 201 -0.36 9.46 -17.13
C SER A 201 -1.00 10.48 -16.16
N HIS A 202 -0.51 11.71 -16.15
CA HIS A 202 -1.00 12.76 -15.25
C HIS A 202 -2.42 13.18 -15.63
N TYR A 203 -3.26 13.39 -14.61
CA TYR A 203 -4.70 13.68 -14.75
C TYR A 203 -5.56 12.61 -15.44
N THR A 204 -4.99 11.48 -15.86
CA THR A 204 -5.76 10.38 -16.45
C THR A 204 -6.12 9.31 -15.42
N ASP A 205 -7.03 8.41 -15.80
CA ASP A 205 -7.40 7.23 -15.02
C ASP A 205 -6.24 6.25 -14.80
N TRP A 206 -5.08 6.43 -15.46
CA TRP A 206 -3.90 5.62 -15.15
C TRP A 206 -3.45 5.84 -13.71
N THR A 207 -3.50 7.08 -13.21
CA THR A 207 -3.23 7.35 -11.78
C THR A 207 -4.21 6.60 -10.88
N VAL A 208 -5.48 6.48 -11.28
CA VAL A 208 -6.49 5.73 -10.53
C VAL A 208 -6.20 4.21 -10.56
N ALA A 209 -5.74 3.69 -11.71
CA ALA A 209 -5.29 2.29 -11.86
C ALA A 209 -4.14 1.99 -10.88
N HIS A 210 -3.11 2.83 -10.89
CA HIS A 210 -1.95 2.71 -10.02
C HIS A 210 -2.32 2.72 -8.54
N VAL A 211 -3.16 3.69 -8.14
CA VAL A 211 -3.66 3.79 -6.76
C VAL A 211 -4.41 2.52 -6.36
N HIS A 212 -5.31 2.00 -7.19
CA HIS A 212 -6.11 0.82 -6.82
C HIS A 212 -5.34 -0.50 -6.93
N ALA A 213 -4.30 -0.57 -7.76
CA ALA A 213 -3.33 -1.67 -7.75
C ALA A 213 -2.65 -1.79 -6.38
N GLY A 214 -2.15 -0.67 -5.86
CA GLY A 214 -1.57 -0.61 -4.51
C GLY A 214 -2.61 -0.77 -3.40
N ALA A 215 -3.76 -0.08 -3.50
CA ALA A 215 -4.74 -0.03 -2.42
C ALA A 215 -5.54 -1.33 -2.26
N LEU A 216 -6.04 -1.90 -3.36
CA LEU A 216 -6.84 -3.12 -3.29
C LEU A 216 -5.96 -4.37 -3.33
N GLY A 217 -4.98 -4.36 -4.24
CA GLY A 217 -4.11 -5.49 -4.51
C GLY A 217 -3.02 -5.69 -3.47
N TRP A 218 -2.39 -4.63 -2.95
CA TRP A 218 -1.39 -4.72 -1.88
C TRP A 218 -2.01 -4.49 -0.49
N VAL A 219 -2.37 -3.26 -0.17
CA VAL A 219 -2.86 -2.84 1.17
C VAL A 219 -4.03 -3.72 1.62
N GLY A 220 -5.03 -3.87 0.76
CA GLY A 220 -6.21 -4.68 1.02
C GLY A 220 -5.85 -6.14 1.26
N PHE A 221 -5.12 -6.79 0.35
CA PHE A 221 -4.83 -8.23 0.46
C PHE A 221 -3.92 -8.59 1.63
N VAL A 222 -2.86 -7.83 1.92
CA VAL A 222 -2.03 -8.12 3.11
C VAL A 222 -2.84 -7.94 4.39
N THR A 223 -3.74 -6.95 4.44
CA THR A 223 -4.64 -6.77 5.59
C THR A 223 -5.61 -7.92 5.73
N ILE A 224 -6.27 -8.32 4.65
CA ILE A 224 -7.22 -9.43 4.62
C ILE A 224 -6.53 -10.71 5.09
N GLY A 225 -5.35 -11.02 4.54
CA GLY A 225 -4.54 -12.17 4.97
C GLY A 225 -4.13 -12.10 6.44
N SER A 226 -3.70 -10.93 6.91
CA SER A 226 -3.33 -10.69 8.31
C SER A 226 -4.51 -10.88 9.27
N VAL A 227 -5.69 -10.39 8.90
CA VAL A 227 -6.92 -10.56 9.68
C VAL A 227 -7.36 -12.02 9.71
N TYR A 228 -7.35 -12.72 8.57
CA TYR A 228 -7.67 -14.14 8.54
C TYR A 228 -6.68 -15.00 9.34
N TYR A 229 -5.42 -14.61 9.42
CA TYR A 229 -4.45 -15.22 10.32
C TYR A 229 -4.78 -14.94 11.79
N MET A 230 -5.02 -13.68 12.12
CA MET A 230 -5.06 -13.20 13.50
C MET A 230 -6.37 -13.54 14.21
N ILE A 231 -7.52 -13.40 13.55
CA ILE A 231 -8.84 -13.52 14.18
C ILE A 231 -9.05 -14.87 14.87
N PRO A 232 -8.80 -16.04 14.25
CA PRO A 232 -8.99 -17.32 14.92
C PRO A 232 -8.21 -17.39 16.24
N ARG A 233 -6.96 -16.92 16.23
CA ARG A 233 -6.05 -16.97 17.38
C ARG A 233 -6.52 -16.08 18.53
N LEU A 234 -7.09 -14.91 18.23
CA LEU A 234 -7.69 -14.03 19.25
C LEU A 234 -8.92 -14.64 19.92
N PHE A 235 -9.65 -15.53 19.22
CA PHE A 235 -10.87 -16.18 19.70
C PHE A 235 -10.67 -17.67 20.03
N GLY A 236 -9.43 -18.12 20.24
CA GLY A 236 -9.11 -19.48 20.68
C GLY A 236 -9.49 -20.57 19.66
N LYS A 237 -9.49 -20.23 18.38
CA LYS A 237 -9.74 -21.13 17.27
C LYS A 237 -8.46 -21.40 16.49
N GLU A 238 -8.32 -22.63 16.02
CA GLU A 238 -7.19 -23.04 15.18
C GLU A 238 -7.26 -22.40 13.78
N GLN A 239 -8.47 -22.19 13.27
CA GLN A 239 -8.72 -21.68 11.92
C GLN A 239 -10.01 -20.85 11.81
N MET A 240 -10.17 -20.16 10.69
CA MET A 240 -11.41 -19.44 10.34
C MET A 240 -12.61 -20.41 10.26
N HIS A 241 -13.82 -19.87 10.39
CA HIS A 241 -15.06 -20.66 10.41
C HIS A 241 -15.22 -21.49 9.13
N SER A 242 -14.87 -20.90 7.97
CA SER A 242 -14.79 -21.62 6.71
C SER A 242 -13.59 -21.16 5.88
N THR A 243 -12.66 -22.08 5.60
CA THR A 243 -11.53 -21.84 4.68
C THR A 243 -11.98 -21.73 3.23
N LYS A 244 -13.07 -22.42 2.86
CA LYS A 244 -13.69 -22.29 1.51
C LYS A 244 -14.19 -20.87 1.24
N LEU A 245 -14.72 -20.18 2.26
CA LEU A 245 -15.13 -18.78 2.12
C LEU A 245 -13.92 -17.84 1.99
N VAL A 246 -12.80 -18.15 2.62
CA VAL A 246 -11.55 -17.41 2.42
C VAL A 246 -11.08 -17.56 0.97
N GLU A 247 -11.15 -18.78 0.42
CA GLU A 247 -10.79 -19.03 -0.98
C GLU A 247 -11.75 -18.37 -1.97
N ALA A 248 -13.07 -18.41 -1.72
CA ALA A 248 -14.05 -17.69 -2.53
C ALA A 248 -13.80 -16.18 -2.50
N HIS A 249 -13.53 -15.61 -1.32
CA HIS A 249 -13.16 -14.21 -1.17
C HIS A 249 -11.90 -13.88 -1.98
N PHE A 250 -10.85 -14.72 -1.88
CA PHE A 250 -9.61 -14.53 -2.63
C PHE A 250 -9.88 -14.39 -4.14
N TRP A 251 -10.65 -15.30 -4.74
CA TRP A 251 -10.91 -15.25 -6.17
C TRP A 251 -11.79 -14.08 -6.59
N ILE A 252 -12.89 -13.84 -5.87
CA ILE A 252 -13.82 -12.74 -6.16
C ILE A 252 -13.06 -11.39 -6.09
N ALA A 253 -12.28 -11.18 -5.03
CA ALA A 253 -11.53 -9.95 -4.86
C ALA A 253 -10.41 -9.83 -5.91
N THR A 254 -9.67 -10.90 -6.22
CA THR A 254 -8.61 -10.88 -7.23
C THR A 254 -9.15 -10.54 -8.62
N ILE A 255 -10.25 -11.17 -9.04
CA ILE A 255 -10.92 -10.84 -10.30
C ILE A 255 -11.38 -9.38 -10.29
N GLY A 256 -11.98 -8.93 -9.18
CA GLY A 256 -12.41 -7.54 -8.99
C GLY A 256 -11.28 -6.53 -9.18
N VAL A 257 -10.12 -6.77 -8.55
CA VAL A 257 -8.93 -5.90 -8.66
C VAL A 257 -8.39 -5.90 -10.10
N VAL A 258 -8.24 -7.06 -10.73
CA VAL A 258 -7.72 -7.17 -12.11
C VAL A 258 -8.62 -6.43 -13.09
N LEU A 259 -9.95 -6.60 -13.00
CA LEU A 259 -10.91 -5.86 -13.83
C LEU A 259 -10.81 -4.35 -13.61
N TYR A 260 -10.68 -3.92 -12.35
CA TYR A 260 -10.54 -2.50 -12.01
C TYR A 260 -9.32 -1.90 -12.69
N ILE A 261 -8.14 -2.51 -12.48
CA ILE A 261 -6.86 -1.97 -12.98
C ILE A 261 -6.83 -2.01 -14.50
N ALA A 262 -7.25 -3.12 -15.12
CA ALA A 262 -7.28 -3.24 -16.57
C ALA A 262 -8.16 -2.17 -17.23
N ALA A 263 -9.35 -1.92 -16.69
CA ALA A 263 -10.23 -0.86 -17.20
C ALA A 263 -9.59 0.53 -17.09
N MET A 264 -8.94 0.82 -15.96
CA MET A 264 -8.32 2.13 -15.71
C MET A 264 -7.01 2.35 -16.47
N TRP A 265 -6.24 1.30 -16.76
CA TRP A 265 -5.12 1.40 -17.68
C TRP A 265 -5.55 1.74 -19.10
N ILE A 266 -6.56 1.04 -19.61
CA ILE A 266 -7.06 1.30 -20.96
C ILE A 266 -7.64 2.72 -21.04
N ALA A 267 -8.47 3.10 -20.06
CA ALA A 267 -9.02 4.45 -19.97
C ALA A 267 -7.92 5.51 -19.87
N GLY A 268 -6.94 5.31 -19.00
CA GLY A 268 -5.87 6.28 -18.74
C GLY A 268 -4.96 6.52 -19.93
N VAL A 269 -4.48 5.45 -20.56
CA VAL A 269 -3.65 5.55 -21.78
C VAL A 269 -4.46 6.18 -22.91
N MET A 270 -5.72 5.77 -23.10
CA MET A 270 -6.60 6.36 -24.12
C MET A 270 -6.81 7.86 -23.88
N GLN A 271 -7.10 8.28 -22.64
CA GLN A 271 -7.27 9.70 -22.29
C GLN A 271 -6.02 10.51 -22.62
N GLY A 272 -4.84 10.05 -22.14
CA GLY A 272 -3.58 10.73 -22.41
C GLY A 272 -3.32 10.89 -23.90
N LEU A 273 -3.49 9.81 -24.68
CA LEU A 273 -3.29 9.84 -26.13
C LEU A 273 -4.28 10.76 -26.84
N MET A 274 -5.56 10.72 -26.45
CA MET A 274 -6.59 11.57 -27.06
C MET A 274 -6.36 13.06 -26.77
N TRP A 275 -5.94 13.40 -25.54
CA TRP A 275 -5.72 14.80 -25.15
C TRP A 275 -4.48 15.43 -25.79
N SER A 276 -3.47 14.62 -26.12
CA SER A 276 -2.27 15.07 -26.82
C SER A 276 -2.31 14.84 -28.34
N SER A 277 -3.42 14.33 -28.89
CA SER A 277 -3.52 13.99 -30.32
C SER A 277 -3.66 15.25 -31.18
N LEU A 278 -2.81 15.35 -32.20
CA LEU A 278 -2.84 16.42 -33.19
C LEU A 278 -3.10 15.83 -34.58
N ASN A 279 -3.88 16.56 -35.38
CA ASN A 279 -4.01 16.30 -36.81
C ASN A 279 -2.73 16.74 -37.54
N ASP A 280 -2.60 16.34 -38.80
CA ASP A 280 -1.45 16.72 -39.65
C ASP A 280 -1.30 18.25 -39.81
N ASP A 281 -2.39 19.02 -39.60
CA ASP A 281 -2.41 20.48 -39.64
C ASP A 281 -2.09 21.16 -38.28
N GLY A 282 -1.80 20.38 -37.24
CA GLY A 282 -1.47 20.86 -35.90
C GLY A 282 -2.67 21.20 -35.01
N THR A 283 -3.90 21.00 -35.47
CA THR A 283 -5.10 21.17 -34.65
C THR A 283 -5.34 19.96 -33.73
N LEU A 284 -6.02 20.15 -32.59
CA LEU A 284 -6.38 19.04 -31.69
C LEU A 284 -7.37 18.08 -32.38
N THR A 285 -7.03 16.79 -32.43
CA THR A 285 -7.84 15.76 -33.09
C THR A 285 -9.18 15.53 -32.39
N TYR A 286 -9.17 15.52 -31.05
CA TYR A 286 -10.33 15.17 -30.24
C TYR A 286 -10.77 16.31 -29.33
N SER A 287 -12.09 16.50 -29.23
CA SER A 287 -12.64 17.33 -28.15
C SER A 287 -12.54 16.59 -26.81
N PHE A 288 -12.45 17.33 -25.70
CA PHE A 288 -12.43 16.73 -24.37
C PHE A 288 -13.68 15.86 -24.10
N VAL A 289 -14.86 16.31 -24.52
CA VAL A 289 -16.12 15.56 -24.35
C VAL A 289 -16.09 14.21 -25.05
N GLU A 290 -15.38 14.09 -26.17
CA GLU A 290 -15.23 12.81 -26.86
C GLU A 290 -14.44 11.80 -26.01
N SER A 291 -13.33 12.23 -25.40
CA SER A 291 -12.54 11.38 -24.50
C SER A 291 -13.38 10.89 -23.31
N VAL A 292 -14.24 11.76 -22.76
CA VAL A 292 -15.16 11.40 -21.67
C VAL A 292 -16.17 10.34 -22.13
N LYS A 293 -16.80 10.55 -23.29
CA LYS A 293 -17.76 9.59 -23.86
C LYS A 293 -17.13 8.22 -24.09
N ARG A 294 -15.91 8.18 -24.65
CA ARG A 294 -15.17 6.93 -24.88
C ARG A 294 -14.74 6.25 -23.57
N THR A 295 -14.61 7.00 -22.48
CA THR A 295 -14.23 6.44 -21.18
C THR A 295 -15.38 5.68 -20.50
N MET A 296 -16.64 6.01 -20.80
CA MET A 296 -17.82 5.50 -20.07
C MET A 296 -17.90 3.97 -19.91
N PRO A 297 -17.61 3.14 -20.94
CA PRO A 297 -17.62 1.68 -20.77
C PRO A 297 -16.62 1.20 -19.70
N TYR A 298 -15.44 1.83 -19.60
CA TYR A 298 -14.43 1.47 -18.61
C TYR A 298 -14.85 1.84 -17.18
N TYR A 299 -15.66 2.88 -17.01
CA TYR A 299 -16.26 3.18 -15.70
C TYR A 299 -17.26 2.12 -15.24
N VAL A 300 -18.01 1.52 -16.16
CA VAL A 300 -18.90 0.39 -15.85
C VAL A 300 -18.08 -0.84 -15.42
N ILE A 301 -17.00 -1.15 -16.14
CA ILE A 301 -16.11 -2.27 -15.79
C ILE A 301 -15.44 -2.02 -14.43
N ARG A 302 -14.94 -0.81 -14.19
CA ARG A 302 -14.39 -0.38 -12.90
C ARG A 302 -15.39 -0.59 -11.77
N PHE A 303 -16.62 -0.12 -11.96
CA PHE A 303 -17.69 -0.26 -10.97
C PHE A 303 -17.99 -1.73 -10.68
N ALA A 304 -18.10 -2.58 -11.71
CA ALA A 304 -18.30 -4.01 -11.56
C ALA A 304 -17.13 -4.68 -10.81
N GLY A 305 -15.88 -4.34 -11.14
CA GLY A 305 -14.69 -4.81 -10.42
C GLY A 305 -14.69 -4.41 -8.95
N GLY A 306 -15.06 -3.15 -8.66
CA GLY A 306 -15.24 -2.66 -7.29
C GLY A 306 -16.34 -3.39 -6.52
N LEU A 307 -17.48 -3.69 -7.16
CA LEU A 307 -18.57 -4.46 -6.56
C LEU A 307 -18.16 -5.91 -6.24
N LEU A 308 -17.35 -6.54 -7.09
CA LEU A 308 -16.80 -7.85 -6.80
C LEU A 308 -15.92 -7.77 -5.55
N TYR A 309 -14.99 -6.82 -5.48
CA TYR A 309 -14.14 -6.63 -4.31
C TYR A 309 -14.96 -6.40 -3.02
N LEU A 310 -15.97 -5.53 -3.09
CA LEU A 310 -16.88 -5.25 -1.97
C LEU A 310 -17.66 -6.50 -1.54
N SER A 311 -18.15 -7.29 -2.49
CA SER A 311 -18.82 -8.57 -2.20
C SER A 311 -17.88 -9.55 -1.47
N GLY A 312 -16.61 -9.56 -1.85
CA GLY A 312 -15.55 -10.25 -1.12
C GLY A 312 -15.43 -9.80 0.34
N MET A 313 -15.45 -8.49 0.59
CA MET A 313 -15.44 -7.94 1.94
C MET A 313 -16.68 -8.33 2.76
N CYS A 314 -17.85 -8.44 2.14
CA CYS A 314 -19.05 -8.97 2.79
C CYS A 314 -18.88 -10.44 3.20
N ILE A 315 -18.27 -11.27 2.34
CA ILE A 315 -17.92 -12.67 2.67
C ILE A 315 -16.94 -12.72 3.86
N MET A 316 -15.94 -11.83 3.87
CA MET A 316 -15.00 -11.70 4.98
C MET A 316 -15.70 -11.34 6.27
N ALA A 317 -16.54 -10.30 6.26
CA ALA A 317 -17.27 -9.84 7.44
C ALA A 317 -18.11 -10.97 8.05
N TYR A 318 -18.84 -11.70 7.21
CA TYR A 318 -19.60 -12.87 7.64
C TYR A 318 -18.71 -13.96 8.24
N ASN A 319 -17.61 -14.34 7.57
CA ASN A 319 -16.73 -15.41 8.03
C ASN A 319 -16.04 -15.05 9.36
N VAL A 320 -15.57 -13.80 9.49
CA VAL A 320 -14.99 -13.24 10.73
C VAL A 320 -16.01 -13.24 11.85
N TYR A 321 -17.23 -12.77 11.59
CA TYR A 321 -18.32 -12.77 12.57
C TYR A 321 -18.61 -14.19 13.08
N ARG A 322 -18.75 -15.16 12.17
CA ARG A 322 -18.99 -16.57 12.52
C ARG A 322 -17.85 -17.19 13.33
N THR A 323 -16.59 -16.81 13.04
CA THR A 323 -15.43 -17.23 13.84
C THR A 323 -15.46 -16.65 15.25
N ALA A 324 -15.73 -15.35 15.37
CA ALA A 324 -15.72 -14.65 16.65
C ALA A 324 -16.82 -15.18 17.60
N ILE A 325 -18.06 -15.33 17.12
CA ILE A 325 -19.17 -15.84 17.94
C ILE A 325 -19.01 -17.33 18.31
N GLY A 326 -18.31 -18.08 17.47
CA GLY A 326 -18.06 -19.50 17.70
C GLY A 326 -16.93 -19.77 18.69
N GLY A 327 -16.12 -18.75 19.02
CA GLY A 327 -14.97 -18.84 19.91
C GLY A 327 -15.13 -18.04 21.19
N LYS A 328 -14.08 -18.02 22.00
CA LYS A 328 -13.99 -17.21 23.22
C LYS A 328 -12.70 -16.40 23.14
N ALA A 329 -12.75 -15.13 23.53
CA ALA A 329 -11.56 -14.30 23.59
C ALA A 329 -10.51 -14.98 24.48
N VAL A 330 -9.28 -15.07 23.99
CA VAL A 330 -8.16 -15.68 24.70
C VAL A 330 -7.25 -14.60 25.23
N ASP A 331 -6.90 -14.69 26.52
CA ASP A 331 -5.78 -13.97 27.08
C ASP A 331 -4.50 -14.77 26.81
N ALA A 332 -3.76 -14.38 25.77
CA ALA A 332 -2.61 -15.14 25.31
C ALA A 332 -1.43 -14.94 26.26
N GLU A 333 -0.94 -16.02 26.87
CA GLU A 333 0.26 -15.97 27.70
C GLU A 333 1.49 -15.54 26.89
N ILE A 334 2.27 -14.62 27.46
CA ILE A 334 3.53 -14.18 26.86
C ILE A 334 4.55 -15.32 27.00
N PRO A 335 5.05 -15.91 25.89
CA PRO A 335 6.00 -17.02 25.97
C PRO A 335 7.22 -16.68 26.83
N ALA A 336 7.67 -17.64 27.63
CA ALA A 336 8.93 -17.53 28.35
C ALA A 336 10.10 -17.44 27.35
N VAL A 337 11.08 -16.57 27.64
CA VAL A 337 12.28 -16.48 26.80
C VAL A 337 13.19 -17.64 27.16
N SER A 338 13.38 -18.58 26.23
CA SER A 338 14.36 -19.66 26.39
C SER A 338 15.77 -19.08 26.48
N GLN A 339 16.52 -19.40 27.54
CA GLN A 339 17.88 -18.90 27.79
C GLN A 339 18.90 -19.32 26.70
N THR A 340 18.56 -20.27 25.83
CA THR A 340 19.46 -20.88 24.84
C THR A 340 19.61 -20.14 23.51
N GLN A 341 18.96 -19.00 23.27
CA GLN A 341 19.03 -18.29 21.98
C GLN A 341 19.95 -17.05 21.97
N HIS A 342 20.88 -16.94 22.92
CA HIS A 342 21.91 -15.90 22.94
C HIS A 342 23.20 -16.35 22.23
N HIS A 343 23.14 -16.62 20.93
CA HIS A 343 24.33 -16.68 20.07
C HIS A 343 24.06 -16.03 18.73
#